data_AF-A0ABD2ZQG7-F1
#
_entry.id   AF-A0ABD2ZQG7-F1
#
_cell.length_a   1.000
_cell.length_b   1.000
_cell.length_c   1.000
_cell.angle_alpha   90.00
_cell.angle_beta   90.00
_cell.angle_gamma   90.00
#
_symmetry.space_group_name_H-M   'P 1'
#
loop_
_entity.id
_entity.type
_entity.pdbx_description
1 polymer ?
#
loop_
_entity_poly.entity_id
_entity_poly.type
_entity_poly.pdbx_seq_one_letter_code
_entity_poly.pdbx_strand_id
1 'polypeptide(L)'
;MEILIWELRRECERAKRALSSHHQVRVEIESLFDGEDFSEPLTRARFEELNNDLFRKTMGPVKKAMEDAGLEKHQIDEIVLVGGSTRIPKDQQTTVTIQVFEGERSLTKDFRLLGKFDLTAIAPAPRGTPQIEVTFEVDANGILNVKAEDKASGKSEKITIANDKGRLSPEEIERMVGEAEEFSEEDKKVKEKIDAGNSLETYVYNMRNQINDKDKLADKLESDEKEKLKRQLRKTSNA
;
A
#
# COMPACT_ATOMS: atom_id res chain seq x y z
N MET A 1 -14.40 38.03 3.84
CA MET A 1 -13.30 37.21 4.41
C MET A 1 -13.68 35.73 4.53
N GLU A 2 -14.83 35.36 5.10
CA GLU A 2 -15.23 33.94 5.21
C GLU A 2 -15.45 33.23 3.86
N ILE A 3 -16.03 33.92 2.87
CA ILE A 3 -16.24 33.37 1.51
C ILE A 3 -14.90 33.03 0.84
N LEU A 4 -13.90 33.92 0.96
CA LEU A 4 -12.56 33.75 0.39
C LEU A 4 -11.81 32.58 1.05
N ILE A 5 -11.93 32.42 2.37
CA ILE A 5 -11.36 31.27 3.09
C ILE A 5 -12.03 29.97 2.63
N TRP A 6 -13.33 29.99 2.36
CA TRP A 6 -14.05 28.82 1.84
C TRP A 6 -13.58 28.43 0.43
N GLU A 7 -13.42 29.40 -0.49
CA GLU A 7 -12.92 29.15 -1.84
C GLU A 7 -11.50 28.59 -1.81
N LEU A 8 -10.62 29.19 -1.00
CA LEU A 8 -9.27 28.67 -0.79
C LEU A 8 -9.27 27.24 -0.27
N ARG A 9 -10.08 26.94 0.76
CA ARG A 9 -10.22 25.57 1.28
C ARG A 9 -10.72 24.59 0.21
N ARG A 10 -11.68 25.00 -0.60
CA ARG A 10 -12.25 24.18 -1.68
C ARG A 10 -11.18 23.83 -2.72
N GLU A 11 -10.41 24.81 -3.18
CA GLU A 11 -9.36 24.57 -4.17
C GLU A 11 -8.16 23.82 -3.58
N CYS A 12 -7.81 24.03 -2.30
CA CYS A 12 -6.82 23.20 -1.61
C CYS A 12 -7.25 21.72 -1.52
N GLU A 13 -8.51 21.43 -1.22
CA GLU A 13 -9.04 20.07 -1.18
C GLU A 13 -9.00 19.41 -2.57
N ARG A 14 -9.33 20.18 -3.61
CA ARG A 14 -9.24 19.74 -5.01
C ARG A 14 -7.79 19.43 -5.40
N ALA A 15 -6.87 20.34 -5.06
CA ALA A 15 -5.45 20.18 -5.30
C ALA A 15 -4.88 18.94 -4.59
N LYS A 16 -5.22 18.73 -3.31
CA LYS A 16 -4.85 17.53 -2.56
C LYS A 16 -5.29 16.25 -3.27
N ARG A 17 -6.56 16.20 -3.73
CA ARG A 17 -7.10 15.03 -4.46
C ARG A 17 -6.40 14.81 -5.79
N ALA A 18 -6.09 15.88 -6.52
CA ALA A 18 -5.35 15.80 -7.79
C ALA A 18 -3.91 15.30 -7.57
N LEU A 19 -3.25 15.77 -6.50
CA LEU A 19 -1.89 15.34 -6.14
C LEU A 19 -1.80 13.87 -5.73
N SER A 20 -2.92 13.23 -5.37
CA SER A 20 -2.97 11.78 -5.18
C SER A 20 -2.68 10.97 -6.46
N SER A 21 -2.80 11.58 -7.64
CA SER A 21 -2.50 10.93 -8.93
C SER A 21 -1.51 11.71 -9.80
N HIS A 22 -1.34 13.01 -9.58
CA HIS A 22 -0.46 13.89 -10.36
C HIS A 22 0.73 14.39 -9.52
N HIS A 23 1.86 14.67 -10.16
CA HIS A 23 3.07 15.18 -9.48
C HIS A 23 3.00 16.67 -9.15
N GLN A 24 2.16 17.43 -9.85
CA GLN A 24 1.95 18.86 -9.69
C GLN A 24 0.52 19.23 -10.09
N VAL A 25 0.00 20.25 -9.43
CA VAL A 25 -1.28 20.90 -9.76
C VAL A 25 -1.11 22.41 -9.59
N ARG A 26 -1.89 23.21 -10.30
CA ARG A 26 -1.94 24.66 -10.09
C ARG A 26 -3.19 24.99 -9.30
N VAL A 27 -3.03 25.73 -8.20
CA VAL A 27 -4.15 26.22 -7.38
C VAL A 27 -4.52 27.59 -7.93
N GLU A 28 -5.72 27.68 -8.50
CA GLU A 28 -6.21 28.88 -9.18
C GLU A 28 -7.51 29.35 -8.53
N ILE A 29 -7.55 30.62 -8.13
CA ILE A 29 -8.73 31.26 -7.53
C ILE A 29 -8.84 32.68 -8.10
N GLU A 30 -9.95 32.97 -8.77
CA GLU A 30 -10.22 34.30 -9.31
C GLU A 30 -10.55 35.28 -8.18
N SER A 31 -10.03 36.50 -8.25
CA SER A 31 -10.32 37.60 -7.31
C SER A 31 -10.22 37.20 -5.82
N LEU A 32 -9.18 36.44 -5.46
CA LEU A 32 -8.98 35.92 -4.11
C LEU A 32 -8.87 37.04 -3.06
N PHE A 33 -8.23 38.16 -3.39
CA PHE A 33 -8.11 39.30 -2.48
C PHE A 33 -7.97 40.60 -3.25
N ASP A 34 -8.75 41.62 -2.90
CA ASP A 34 -8.76 42.95 -3.54
C ASP A 34 -8.90 42.92 -5.08
N GLY A 35 -9.58 41.90 -5.62
CA GLY A 35 -9.77 41.72 -7.07
C GLY A 35 -8.58 41.08 -7.79
N GLU A 36 -7.54 40.69 -7.06
CA GLU A 36 -6.37 39.99 -7.61
C GLU A 36 -6.59 38.48 -7.64
N ASP A 37 -6.24 37.87 -8.76
CA ASP A 37 -6.27 36.42 -8.94
C ASP A 37 -5.10 35.75 -8.21
N PHE A 38 -5.33 34.53 -7.72
CA PHE A 38 -4.30 33.66 -7.16
C PHE A 38 -4.04 32.51 -8.12
N SER A 39 -2.79 32.29 -8.52
CA SER A 39 -2.40 31.18 -9.40
C SER A 39 -1.01 30.67 -9.03
N GLU A 40 -0.95 29.64 -8.19
CA GLU A 40 0.32 29.10 -7.69
C GLU A 40 0.45 27.59 -7.95
N PRO A 41 1.60 27.10 -8.45
CA PRO A 41 1.86 25.68 -8.56
C PRO A 41 2.09 25.05 -7.17
N LEU A 42 1.42 23.93 -6.91
CA LEU A 42 1.68 23.05 -5.78
C LEU A 42 2.18 21.70 -6.29
N THR A 43 3.39 21.31 -5.88
CA THR A 43 3.95 19.99 -6.18
C THR A 43 3.59 18.98 -5.09
N ARG A 44 3.57 17.69 -5.45
CA ARG A 44 3.36 16.60 -4.49
C ARG A 44 4.42 16.63 -3.38
N ALA A 45 5.69 16.82 -3.75
CA ALA A 45 6.79 16.91 -2.80
C ALA A 45 6.57 18.03 -1.76
N ARG A 46 6.11 19.21 -2.21
CA ARG A 46 5.82 20.33 -1.31
C ARG A 46 4.62 20.04 -0.40
N PHE A 47 3.56 19.44 -0.94
CA PHE A 47 2.42 19.01 -0.14
C PHE A 47 2.82 18.00 0.94
N GLU A 48 3.68 17.04 0.61
CA GLU A 48 4.16 16.04 1.56
C GLU A 48 5.03 16.63 2.65
N GLU A 49 5.93 17.54 2.29
CA GLU A 49 6.78 18.27 3.22
C GLU A 49 5.93 19.01 4.27
N LEU A 50 4.92 19.76 3.80
CA LEU A 50 4.00 20.52 4.66
C LEU A 50 3.23 19.65 5.65
N ASN A 51 3.00 18.37 5.34
CA ASN A 51 2.18 17.46 6.14
C ASN A 51 2.99 16.32 6.78
N ASN A 52 4.33 16.35 6.68
CA ASN A 52 5.15 15.21 7.09
C ASN A 52 5.03 14.91 8.59
N ASP A 53 4.86 15.93 9.43
CA ASP A 53 4.65 15.76 10.87
C ASP A 53 3.30 15.05 11.15
N LEU A 54 2.22 15.45 10.47
CA LEU A 54 0.91 14.82 10.57
C LEU A 54 0.96 13.37 10.11
N PHE A 55 1.66 13.09 9.01
CA PHE A 55 1.86 11.72 8.53
C PHE A 55 2.70 10.87 9.48
N ARG A 56 3.67 11.44 10.20
CA ARG A 56 4.44 10.69 11.21
C ARG A 56 3.61 10.40 12.46
N LYS A 57 2.72 11.33 12.84
CA LYS A 57 1.82 11.17 13.98
C LYS A 57 0.85 9.99 13.82
N THR A 58 0.49 9.60 12.60
CA THR A 58 -0.39 8.42 12.38
C THR A 58 0.22 7.10 12.83
N MET A 59 1.56 7.01 12.90
CA MET A 59 2.25 5.79 13.36
C MET A 59 2.21 5.61 14.89
N GLY A 60 1.94 6.68 15.65
CA GLY A 60 1.83 6.60 17.12
C GLY A 60 0.71 5.65 17.56
N PRO A 61 -0.54 5.87 17.10
CA PRO A 61 -1.66 4.96 17.35
C PRO A 61 -1.42 3.52 16.87
N VAL A 62 -0.79 3.34 15.70
CA VAL A 62 -0.46 2.00 15.18
C VAL A 62 0.49 1.26 16.12
N LYS A 63 1.58 1.90 16.55
CA LYS A 63 2.53 1.28 17.50
C LYS A 63 1.85 0.92 18.82
N LYS A 64 1.02 1.82 19.35
CA LYS A 64 0.28 1.56 20.58
C LYS A 64 -0.68 0.39 20.43
N ALA A 65 -1.44 0.32 19.34
CA ALA A 65 -2.35 -0.79 19.08
C ALA A 65 -1.60 -2.14 18.96
N MET A 66 -0.41 -2.14 18.35
CA MET A 66 0.45 -3.33 18.29
C MET A 66 0.94 -3.77 19.67
N GLU A 67 1.37 -2.82 20.50
CA GLU A 67 1.81 -3.07 21.88
C GLU A 67 0.66 -3.61 22.75
N ASP A 68 -0.51 -2.96 22.70
CA ASP A 68 -1.71 -3.37 23.43
C ASP A 68 -2.18 -4.78 23.00
N ALA A 69 -1.97 -5.15 21.73
CA ALA A 69 -2.28 -6.47 21.19
C ALA A 69 -1.20 -7.53 21.47
N GLY A 70 -0.02 -7.13 21.96
CA GLY A 70 1.13 -8.02 22.13
C GLY A 70 1.64 -8.64 20.83
N LEU A 71 1.42 -7.96 19.70
CA LEU A 71 1.79 -8.44 18.37
C LEU A 71 3.04 -7.75 17.85
N GLU A 72 3.89 -8.52 17.19
CA GLU A 72 4.98 -8.00 16.37
C GLU A 72 4.53 -7.78 14.92
N LYS A 73 5.25 -6.91 14.19
CA LYS A 73 4.89 -6.52 12.81
C LYS A 73 4.76 -7.69 11.84
N HIS A 74 5.55 -8.74 12.03
CA HIS A 74 5.56 -9.93 11.18
C HIS A 74 4.35 -10.85 11.42
N GLN A 75 3.61 -10.63 12.51
CA GLN A 75 2.41 -11.38 12.87
C GLN A 75 1.13 -10.75 12.31
N ILE A 76 1.24 -9.62 11.60
CA ILE A 76 0.12 -8.97 10.94
C ILE A 76 -0.07 -9.61 9.57
N ASP A 77 -1.15 -10.38 9.44
CA ASP A 77 -1.51 -11.07 8.20
C ASP A 77 -1.93 -10.09 7.09
N GLU A 78 -2.64 -9.01 7.45
CA GLU A 78 -3.25 -8.10 6.48
C GLU A 78 -3.29 -6.65 7.01
N ILE A 79 -3.12 -5.68 6.10
CA ILE A 79 -3.24 -4.25 6.40
C ILE A 79 -4.36 -3.66 5.55
N VAL A 80 -5.49 -3.34 6.19
CA VAL A 80 -6.64 -2.72 5.53
C VAL A 80 -6.56 -1.19 5.65
N LEU A 81 -6.54 -0.50 4.51
CA LEU A 81 -6.40 0.96 4.45
C LEU A 81 -7.75 1.66 4.20
N VAL A 82 -8.44 2.01 5.28
CA VAL A 82 -9.77 2.65 5.20
C VAL A 82 -9.68 4.18 5.26
N GLY A 83 -10.33 4.85 4.31
CA GLY A 83 -10.53 6.30 4.32
C GLY A 83 -10.13 6.99 3.01
N GLY A 84 -10.56 8.25 2.82
CA GLY A 84 -10.18 9.01 1.62
C GLY A 84 -8.70 9.40 1.63
N SER A 85 -8.17 9.73 2.80
CA SER A 85 -6.79 10.19 2.99
C SER A 85 -5.75 9.08 2.87
N THR A 86 -6.12 7.80 2.97
CA THR A 86 -5.21 6.67 2.71
C THR A 86 -4.83 6.56 1.24
N ARG A 87 -5.57 7.25 0.35
CA ARG A 87 -5.25 7.38 -1.07
C ARG A 87 -4.15 8.40 -1.33
N ILE A 88 -3.75 9.19 -0.34
CA ILE A 88 -2.59 10.07 -0.46
C ILE A 88 -1.39 9.13 -0.57
N PRO A 89 -0.76 9.02 -1.74
CA PRO A 89 0.52 8.37 -1.85
C PRO A 89 1.43 9.24 -1.00
N LYS A 90 1.88 8.76 0.17
CA LYS A 90 3.05 9.36 0.79
C LYS A 90 4.22 8.82 -0.01
N ASP A 91 4.50 9.47 -1.12
CA ASP A 91 5.54 9.12 -2.07
C ASP A 91 6.89 9.58 -1.53
N GLN A 92 7.35 8.87 -0.51
CA GLN A 92 8.77 8.74 -0.21
C GLN A 92 9.06 7.32 0.25
N GLN A 93 8.38 6.32 -0.33
CA GLN A 93 8.89 4.96 -0.27
C GLN A 93 10.12 4.88 -1.20
N THR A 94 11.17 5.60 -0.79
CA THR A 94 12.50 5.52 -1.37
C THR A 94 13.13 4.17 -1.09
N THR A 95 12.50 3.37 -0.21
CA THR A 95 13.00 2.08 0.22
C THR A 95 11.94 1.01 0.07
N VAL A 96 12.25 -0.02 -0.71
CA VAL A 96 11.51 -1.29 -0.73
C VAL A 96 12.30 -2.29 0.09
N THR A 97 11.69 -2.85 1.12
CA THR A 97 12.27 -3.95 1.90
C THR A 97 11.90 -5.26 1.23
N ILE A 98 12.91 -6.07 0.90
CA ILE A 98 12.75 -7.44 0.40
C ILE A 98 13.09 -8.39 1.55
N GLN A 99 12.16 -9.29 1.87
CA GLN A 99 12.36 -10.35 2.86
C GLN A 99 12.29 -11.70 2.15
N VAL A 100 13.27 -12.55 2.42
CA VAL A 100 13.41 -13.87 1.82
C VAL A 100 13.10 -14.90 2.90
N PHE A 101 12.15 -15.78 2.63
CA PHE A 101 11.69 -16.80 3.57
C PHE A 101 11.84 -18.20 2.97
N GLU A 102 11.97 -19.21 3.82
CA GLU A 102 11.88 -20.64 3.48
C GLU A 102 10.75 -21.31 4.27
N GLY A 103 9.94 -22.15 3.62
CA GLY A 103 8.85 -22.90 4.23
C GLY A 103 7.87 -23.47 3.21
N GLU A 104 7.08 -24.45 3.63
CA GLU A 104 6.14 -25.22 2.77
C GLU A 104 4.65 -24.94 3.08
N ARG A 105 4.36 -24.13 4.10
CA ARG A 105 2.99 -23.74 4.50
C ARG A 105 2.38 -22.66 3.58
N SER A 106 1.11 -22.33 3.77
CA SER A 106 0.44 -21.36 2.87
C SER A 106 0.69 -19.89 3.23
N LEU A 107 1.07 -19.58 4.48
CA LEU A 107 1.18 -18.21 5.00
C LEU A 107 2.62 -17.91 5.41
N THR A 108 3.09 -16.71 5.07
CA THR A 108 4.49 -16.28 5.28
C THR A 108 4.87 -16.11 6.76
N LYS A 109 3.90 -15.99 7.67
CA LYS A 109 4.14 -15.90 9.12
C LYS A 109 4.72 -17.19 9.72
N ASP A 110 4.44 -18.32 9.08
CA ASP A 110 4.89 -19.64 9.53
C ASP A 110 6.21 -20.04 8.84
N PHE A 111 6.76 -19.18 7.99
CA PHE A 111 8.02 -19.42 7.32
C PHE A 111 9.21 -18.96 8.15
N ARG A 112 10.36 -19.56 7.87
CA ARG A 112 11.62 -19.12 8.43
C ARG A 112 12.21 -18.00 7.59
N LEU A 113 12.54 -16.88 8.22
CA LEU A 113 13.23 -15.76 7.59
C LEU A 113 14.70 -16.12 7.32
N LEU A 114 15.09 -16.16 6.04
CA LEU A 114 16.46 -16.39 5.60
C LEU A 114 17.29 -15.11 5.57
N GLY A 115 16.66 -13.99 5.21
CA GLY A 115 17.35 -12.73 5.07
C GLY A 115 16.42 -11.59 4.72
N LYS A 116 16.92 -10.38 4.93
CA LYS A 116 16.24 -9.14 4.61
C LYS A 116 17.25 -8.14 4.08
N PHE A 117 16.88 -7.43 3.03
CA PHE A 117 17.64 -6.29 2.53
C PHE A 117 16.71 -5.20 2.02
N ASP A 118 17.23 -3.98 1.97
CA ASP A 118 16.48 -2.79 1.62
C ASP A 118 17.01 -2.25 0.29
N LEU A 119 16.16 -2.22 -0.74
CA LEU A 119 16.44 -1.51 -1.99
C LEU A 119 16.11 -0.03 -1.77
N THR A 120 17.13 0.79 -1.59
CA THR A 120 16.99 2.22 -1.27
C THR A 120 17.08 3.12 -2.50
N ALA A 121 16.76 4.39 -2.30
CA ALA A 121 16.84 5.45 -3.30
C ALA A 121 16.03 5.20 -4.60
N ILE A 122 14.87 4.55 -4.45
CA ILE A 122 13.84 4.40 -5.48
C ILE A 122 13.17 5.75 -5.72
N ALA A 123 12.96 6.09 -7.00
CA ALA A 123 12.26 7.32 -7.36
C ALA A 123 10.81 7.27 -6.85
N PRO A 124 10.33 8.33 -6.17
CA PRO A 124 8.95 8.34 -5.71
C PRO A 124 7.96 8.23 -6.87
N ALA A 125 7.11 7.22 -6.85
CA ALA A 125 6.10 6.99 -7.88
C ALA A 125 4.79 6.49 -7.27
N PRO A 126 3.63 6.77 -7.90
CA PRO A 126 2.33 6.30 -7.42
C PRO A 126 2.28 4.78 -7.22
N ARG A 127 1.45 4.33 -6.28
CA ARG A 127 1.21 2.89 -6.04
C ARG A 127 0.85 2.18 -7.36
N GLY A 128 1.60 1.12 -7.68
CA GLY A 128 1.42 0.31 -8.89
C GLY A 128 2.27 0.75 -10.10
N THR A 129 3.04 1.84 -9.97
CA THR A 129 3.96 2.32 -11.02
C THR A 129 5.39 1.77 -10.90
N PRO A 130 6.03 1.67 -9.71
CA PRO A 130 7.35 1.06 -9.58
C PRO A 130 7.36 -0.39 -10.08
N GLN A 131 8.33 -0.71 -10.93
CA GLN A 131 8.56 -2.07 -11.42
C GLN A 131 9.84 -2.60 -10.79
N ILE A 132 9.68 -3.32 -9.67
CA ILE A 132 10.79 -4.00 -9.00
C ILE A 132 10.86 -5.43 -9.55
N GLU A 133 11.95 -5.75 -10.23
CA GLU A 133 12.26 -7.11 -10.66
C GLU A 133 13.12 -7.80 -9.59
N VAL A 134 12.65 -8.94 -9.09
CA VAL A 134 13.40 -9.76 -8.13
C VAL A 134 13.85 -11.04 -8.81
N THR A 135 15.16 -11.26 -8.83
CA THR A 135 15.80 -12.45 -9.40
C THR A 135 16.31 -13.35 -8.27
N PHE A 136 15.98 -14.63 -8.34
CA PHE A 136 16.43 -15.66 -7.40
C PHE A 136 17.34 -16.64 -8.16
N GLU A 137 18.58 -16.77 -7.72
CA GLU A 137 19.57 -17.68 -8.31
C GLU A 137 20.06 -18.65 -7.23
N VAL A 138 19.92 -19.96 -7.48
CA VAL A 138 20.44 -21.01 -6.60
C VAL A 138 21.61 -21.68 -7.31
N ASP A 139 22.77 -21.70 -6.66
CA ASP A 139 23.95 -22.37 -7.21
C ASP A 139 24.04 -23.86 -6.81
N ALA A 140 25.01 -24.58 -7.39
CA ALA A 140 25.22 -26.00 -7.12
C ALA A 140 25.60 -26.32 -5.66
N ASN A 141 26.03 -25.33 -4.89
CA ASN A 141 26.36 -25.47 -3.46
C ASN A 141 25.14 -25.17 -2.56
N GLY A 142 23.99 -24.83 -3.16
CA GLY A 142 22.78 -24.47 -2.45
C GLY A 142 22.80 -23.06 -1.87
N ILE A 143 23.69 -22.18 -2.34
CA ILE A 143 23.72 -20.77 -1.96
C ILE A 143 22.65 -20.04 -2.77
N LEU A 144 21.75 -19.34 -2.07
CA LEU A 144 20.70 -18.54 -2.69
C LEU A 144 21.18 -17.09 -2.82
N ASN A 145 21.22 -16.59 -4.05
CA ASN A 145 21.45 -15.19 -4.36
C ASN A 145 20.11 -14.55 -4.74
N VAL A 146 19.70 -13.54 -3.98
CA VAL A 146 18.48 -12.78 -4.27
C VAL A 146 18.89 -11.36 -4.64
N LYS A 147 18.55 -10.93 -5.85
CA LYS A 147 18.79 -9.57 -6.35
C LYS A 147 17.44 -8.90 -6.60
N ALA A 148 17.28 -7.66 -6.17
CA ALA A 148 16.15 -6.82 -6.53
C ALA A 148 16.64 -5.62 -7.34
N GLU A 149 15.95 -5.28 -8.43
CA GLU A 149 16.29 -4.17 -9.33
C GLU A 149 15.05 -3.33 -9.64
N ASP A 150 15.15 -2.01 -9.47
CA ASP A 150 14.14 -1.08 -9.96
C ASP A 150 14.39 -0.80 -11.45
N LYS A 151 13.49 -1.27 -12.32
CA LYS A 151 13.62 -1.11 -13.78
C LYS A 151 13.65 0.33 -14.25
N ALA A 152 13.08 1.26 -13.48
CA ALA A 152 13.06 2.68 -13.87
C ALA A 152 14.42 3.35 -13.62
N SER A 153 15.06 3.08 -12.49
CA SER A 153 16.33 3.71 -12.11
C SER A 153 17.57 2.87 -12.40
N GLY A 154 17.41 1.56 -12.66
CA GLY A 154 18.50 0.59 -12.80
C GLY A 154 19.24 0.29 -11.49
N LYS A 155 18.79 0.84 -10.36
CA LYS A 155 19.38 0.54 -9.06
C LYS A 155 19.03 -0.87 -8.65
N SER A 156 20.03 -1.58 -8.12
CA SER A 156 19.83 -2.92 -7.60
C SER A 156 20.55 -3.13 -6.30
N GLU A 157 19.98 -4.00 -5.48
CA GLU A 157 20.57 -4.50 -4.25
C GLU A 157 20.47 -6.02 -4.26
N LYS A 158 21.40 -6.68 -3.58
CA LYS A 158 21.41 -8.14 -3.49
C LYS A 158 21.81 -8.64 -2.11
N ILE A 159 21.33 -9.83 -1.79
CA ILE A 159 21.75 -10.60 -0.63
C ILE A 159 22.20 -11.98 -1.10
N THR A 160 23.29 -12.46 -0.50
CA THR A 160 23.76 -13.83 -0.66
C THR A 160 23.48 -14.57 0.64
N ILE A 161 22.70 -15.63 0.56
CA ILE A 161 22.30 -16.48 1.68
C ILE A 161 23.14 -17.76 1.56
N ALA A 162 24.25 -17.80 2.31
CA ALA A 162 25.18 -18.92 2.34
C ALA A 162 24.64 -20.08 3.17
N ASN A 163 25.11 -21.29 2.87
CA ASN A 163 24.64 -22.57 3.40
C ASN A 163 25.15 -22.87 4.83
N ASP A 164 25.59 -21.84 5.57
CA ASP A 164 26.50 -22.04 6.69
C ASP A 164 25.80 -22.10 8.05
N LYS A 165 24.47 -21.87 8.09
CA LYS A 165 23.66 -22.02 9.31
C LYS A 165 22.30 -22.65 9.02
N GLY A 166 22.32 -23.97 8.90
CA GLY A 166 21.15 -24.83 9.07
C GLY A 166 20.09 -24.62 8.01
N ARG A 167 20.30 -25.15 6.81
CA ARG A 167 19.14 -25.66 6.06
C ARG A 167 18.51 -26.78 6.89
N LEU A 168 17.20 -26.89 6.75
CA LEU A 168 16.43 -27.97 7.37
C LEU A 168 17.09 -29.31 7.00
N SER A 169 17.36 -30.15 7.99
CA SER A 169 17.75 -31.53 7.72
C SER A 169 16.66 -32.20 6.87
N PRO A 170 16.97 -33.28 6.12
CA PRO A 170 15.95 -34.03 5.40
C PRO A 170 14.75 -34.41 6.31
N GLU A 171 15.00 -34.69 7.58
CA GLU A 171 13.98 -35.00 8.58
C GLU A 171 13.14 -33.76 8.97
N GLU A 172 13.75 -32.59 9.05
CA GLU A 172 13.05 -31.33 9.28
C GLU A 172 12.20 -30.90 8.08
N ILE A 173 12.69 -31.16 6.85
CA ILE A 173 11.91 -30.97 5.62
C ILE A 173 10.70 -31.89 5.65
N GLU A 174 10.89 -33.18 5.95
CA GLU A 174 9.80 -34.15 6.01
C GLU A 174 8.77 -33.80 7.09
N ARG A 175 9.23 -33.32 8.26
CA ARG A 175 8.34 -32.78 9.30
C ARG A 175 7.57 -31.56 8.81
N MET A 176 8.22 -30.62 8.13
CA MET A 176 7.56 -29.42 7.58
C MET A 176 6.52 -29.76 6.51
N VAL A 177 6.81 -30.75 5.66
CA VAL A 177 5.86 -31.24 4.65
C VAL A 177 4.67 -31.90 5.35
N GLY A 178 4.90 -32.73 6.36
CA GLY A 178 3.83 -33.34 7.15
C GLY A 178 2.95 -32.31 7.87
N GLU A 179 3.55 -31.31 8.50
CA GLU A 179 2.82 -30.20 9.13
C GLU A 179 2.05 -29.37 8.08
N ALA A 180 2.65 -29.08 6.93
CA ALA A 180 1.97 -28.36 5.86
C ALA A 180 0.75 -29.14 5.31
N GLU A 181 0.85 -30.48 5.21
CA GLU A 181 -0.28 -31.33 4.86
C GLU A 181 -1.37 -31.33 5.93
N GLU A 182 -0.99 -31.43 7.21
CA GLU A 182 -1.92 -31.39 8.35
C GLU A 182 -2.69 -30.07 8.41
N PHE A 183 -2.00 -28.94 8.23
CA PHE A 183 -2.59 -27.60 8.27
C PHE A 183 -3.22 -27.16 6.94
N SER A 184 -3.11 -27.94 5.86
CA SER A 184 -3.59 -27.58 4.52
C SER A 184 -5.07 -27.20 4.47
N GLU A 185 -5.94 -27.95 5.17
CA GLU A 185 -7.38 -27.67 5.24
C GLU A 185 -7.70 -26.36 5.97
N GLU A 186 -6.96 -26.03 7.04
CA GLU A 186 -7.14 -24.79 7.79
C GLU A 186 -6.57 -23.59 7.02
N ASP A 187 -5.35 -23.74 6.52
CA ASP A 187 -4.66 -22.76 5.68
C ASP A 187 -5.51 -22.40 4.45
N LYS A 188 -6.17 -23.39 3.82
CA LYS A 188 -7.08 -23.18 2.70
C LYS A 188 -8.28 -22.31 3.08
N LYS A 189 -8.92 -22.57 4.24
CA LYS A 189 -10.07 -21.76 4.70
C LYS A 189 -9.65 -20.32 5.00
N VAL A 190 -8.48 -20.13 5.60
CA VAL A 190 -7.93 -18.80 5.87
C VAL A 190 -7.64 -18.08 4.55
N LYS A 191 -6.97 -18.75 3.61
CA LYS A 191 -6.67 -18.21 2.28
C LYS A 191 -7.93 -17.83 1.50
N GLU A 192 -8.94 -18.71 1.46
CA GLU A 192 -10.23 -18.43 0.81
C GLU A 192 -10.92 -17.20 1.40
N LYS A 193 -10.86 -17.02 2.73
CA LYS A 193 -11.39 -15.84 3.39
C LYS A 193 -10.64 -14.56 2.99
N ILE A 194 -9.31 -14.62 2.93
CA ILE A 194 -8.46 -13.50 2.51
C ILE A 194 -8.71 -13.15 1.04
N ASP A 195 -8.72 -14.14 0.15
CA ASP A 195 -8.95 -13.94 -1.29
C ASP A 195 -10.36 -13.38 -1.56
N ALA A 196 -11.38 -13.85 -0.82
CA ALA A 196 -12.72 -13.30 -0.87
C ALA A 196 -12.77 -11.84 -0.39
N GLY A 197 -12.06 -11.52 0.69
CA GLY A 197 -11.90 -10.15 1.21
C GLY A 197 -11.26 -9.22 0.18
N ASN A 198 -10.13 -9.62 -0.38
CA ASN A 198 -9.40 -8.88 -1.42
C ASN A 198 -10.24 -8.66 -2.68
N SER A 199 -10.98 -9.70 -3.11
CA SER A 199 -11.88 -9.62 -4.27
C SER A 199 -13.01 -8.64 -4.03
N LEU A 200 -13.64 -8.70 -2.85
CA LEU A 200 -14.69 -7.78 -2.45
C LEU A 200 -14.17 -6.34 -2.34
N GLU A 201 -12.98 -6.14 -1.76
CA GLU A 201 -12.38 -4.81 -1.62
C GLU A 201 -12.05 -4.21 -2.99
N THR A 202 -11.46 -5.00 -3.89
CA THR A 202 -11.19 -4.60 -5.27
C THR A 202 -12.49 -4.21 -5.99
N TYR A 203 -13.56 -4.99 -5.80
CA TYR A 203 -14.87 -4.69 -6.38
C TYR A 203 -15.48 -3.40 -5.81
N VAL A 204 -15.46 -3.23 -4.49
CA VAL A 204 -15.92 -2.01 -3.79
C VAL A 204 -15.12 -0.80 -4.27
N TYR A 205 -13.81 -0.93 -4.41
CA TYR A 205 -12.93 0.12 -4.91
C TYR A 205 -13.28 0.53 -6.34
N ASN A 206 -13.41 -0.43 -7.25
CA ASN A 206 -13.76 -0.20 -8.65
C ASN A 206 -15.13 0.47 -8.79
N MET A 207 -16.13 -0.01 -8.04
CA MET A 207 -17.47 0.57 -8.06
C MET A 207 -17.50 1.98 -7.48
N ARG A 208 -16.75 2.23 -6.40
CA ARG A 208 -16.62 3.56 -5.79
C ARG A 208 -15.95 4.55 -6.75
N ASN A 209 -15.00 4.11 -7.56
CA ASN A 209 -14.41 4.94 -8.60
C ASN A 209 -15.43 5.22 -9.72
N GLN A 210 -16.17 4.21 -10.19
CA GLN A 210 -17.20 4.38 -11.24
C GLN A 210 -18.34 5.34 -10.86
N ILE A 211 -18.73 5.37 -9.58
CA ILE A 211 -19.83 6.23 -9.07
C ILE A 211 -19.39 7.67 -8.79
N ASN A 212 -18.09 7.90 -8.59
CA ASN A 212 -17.55 9.24 -8.33
C ASN A 212 -16.97 9.92 -9.59
N ASP A 213 -16.82 9.18 -10.69
CA ASP A 213 -16.32 9.65 -11.96
C ASP A 213 -17.47 10.14 -12.85
N LYS A 214 -17.54 11.46 -13.10
CA LYS A 214 -18.63 12.13 -13.84
C LYS A 214 -18.77 11.59 -15.27
N ASP A 215 -17.65 11.22 -15.90
CA ASP A 215 -17.64 10.73 -17.28
C ASP A 215 -18.08 9.25 -17.42
N LYS A 216 -18.44 8.59 -16.30
CA LYS A 216 -18.81 7.16 -16.28
C LYS A 216 -20.24 6.94 -15.77
N LEU A 217 -20.40 6.22 -14.67
CA LEU A 217 -21.69 5.78 -14.15
C LEU A 217 -22.38 6.91 -13.36
N ALA A 218 -21.62 7.92 -12.95
CA ALA A 218 -22.06 8.96 -12.03
C ALA A 218 -23.12 9.91 -12.60
N ASP A 219 -23.17 10.09 -13.92
CA ASP A 219 -24.14 10.94 -14.64
C ASP A 219 -25.33 10.13 -15.19
N LYS A 220 -25.25 8.80 -15.18
CA LYS A 220 -26.32 7.88 -15.62
C LYS A 220 -27.22 7.39 -14.49
N LEU A 221 -26.90 7.74 -13.25
CA LEU A 221 -27.61 7.32 -12.04
C LEU A 221 -28.39 8.49 -11.46
N GLU A 222 -29.63 8.23 -11.07
CA GLU A 222 -30.41 9.23 -10.34
C GLU A 222 -29.84 9.49 -8.94
N SER A 223 -30.12 10.67 -8.39
CA SER A 223 -29.51 11.12 -7.13
C SER A 223 -29.77 10.16 -5.96
N ASP A 224 -30.98 9.61 -5.88
CA ASP A 224 -31.41 8.66 -4.85
C ASP A 224 -30.70 7.29 -4.99
N GLU A 225 -30.50 6.81 -6.22
CA GLU A 225 -29.80 5.56 -6.50
C GLU A 225 -28.32 5.67 -6.15
N LYS A 226 -27.72 6.80 -6.50
CA LYS A 226 -26.33 7.14 -6.19
C LYS A 226 -26.09 7.20 -4.67
N GLU A 227 -27.04 7.75 -3.93
CA GLU A 227 -26.97 7.83 -2.47
C GLU A 227 -27.12 6.45 -1.81
N LYS A 228 -28.08 5.64 -2.28
CA LYS A 228 -28.25 4.24 -1.85
C LYS A 228 -26.99 3.41 -2.12
N LEU A 229 -26.41 3.50 -3.31
CA LEU A 229 -25.17 2.82 -3.68
C LEU A 229 -23.98 3.25 -2.80
N LYS A 230 -23.79 4.56 -2.58
CA LYS A 230 -22.75 5.07 -1.69
C LYS A 230 -22.92 4.56 -0.25
N ARG A 231 -24.16 4.50 0.24
CA ARG A 231 -24.48 3.97 1.57
C ARG A 231 -24.16 2.49 1.68
N GLN A 232 -24.52 1.68 0.68
CA GLN A 232 -24.21 0.25 0.66
C GLN A 232 -22.70 0.01 0.57
N LEU A 233 -21.99 0.68 -0.33
CA LEU A 233 -20.53 0.58 -0.44
C LEU A 233 -19.81 0.95 0.85
N ARG A 234 -20.31 1.94 1.59
CA ARG A 234 -19.75 2.31 2.90
C ARG A 234 -19.99 1.24 3.96
N LYS A 235 -21.15 0.58 3.94
CA LYS A 235 -21.45 -0.53 4.85
C LYS A 235 -20.57 -1.75 4.56
N THR A 236 -20.47 -2.13 3.29
CA THR A 236 -19.66 -3.26 2.84
C THR A 236 -18.16 -3.05 3.06
N SER A 237 -17.67 -1.81 2.98
CA SER A 237 -16.27 -1.46 3.28
C SER A 237 -15.92 -1.48 4.78
N ASN A 238 -16.92 -1.58 5.66
CA ASN A 238 -16.77 -1.49 7.13
C ASN A 238 -17.24 -2.79 7.84
N ALA A 239 -17.62 -3.81 7.09
CA ALA A 239 -18.06 -5.12 7.58
C ALA A 239 -16.91 -6.11 7.46
#